data_AF-A0A947JAV9-F1
#
_entry.id   AF-A0A947JAV9-F1
#
_cell.length_a   1.000
_cell.length_b   1.000
_cell.length_c   1.000
_cell.angle_alpha   90.00
_cell.angle_beta   90.00
_cell.angle_gamma   90.00
#
_symmetry.space_group_name_H-M   'P 1'
#
loop_
_entity.id
_entity.type
_entity.pdbx_description
1 polymer ?
#
loop_
_entity_poly.entity_id
_entity_poly.type
_entity_poly.pdbx_seq_one_letter_code
_entity_poly.pdbx_strand_id
1 'polypeptide(L)'
;MEDNKVREANGTVDLLSLIGSAIEQLQQSIQLFESADAQAGAQRLATVIRDIGAYLEHLDGDPIVQLSGISTSNLADSLHHVQSDLSSVVQHVEHPAMG
;
A
#
# COMPACT_ATOMS: atom_id res chain seq x y z
N MET A 1 18.00 -23.57 26.88
CA MET A 1 18.85 -22.37 26.98
C MET A 1 19.04 -21.90 25.55
N GLU A 2 18.06 -21.15 25.04
CA GLU A 2 18.02 -19.67 25.15
C GLU A 2 19.04 -19.10 24.15
N ASP A 3 18.72 -18.31 23.13
CA ASP A 3 17.52 -17.61 22.72
C ASP A 3 17.66 -17.40 21.21
N ASN A 4 16.66 -17.78 20.43
CA ASN A 4 16.45 -17.08 19.15
C ASN A 4 14.98 -16.72 19.07
N LYS A 5 14.56 -15.93 20.06
CA LYS A 5 13.33 -15.15 20.00
C LYS A 5 13.53 -14.18 18.84
N VAL A 6 13.15 -14.63 17.64
CA VAL A 6 12.96 -13.77 16.46
C VAL A 6 12.23 -12.58 16.99
N ARG A 7 12.93 -11.45 17.04
CA ARG A 7 12.43 -10.20 17.59
C ARG A 7 11.09 -9.97 16.92
N GLU A 8 10.04 -9.99 17.72
CA GLU A 8 8.73 -9.49 17.34
C GLU A 8 9.00 -8.11 16.76
N ALA A 9 8.97 -8.01 15.43
CA ALA A 9 9.11 -6.76 14.73
C ALA A 9 7.93 -5.93 15.24
N ASN A 10 8.23 -4.97 16.10
CA ASN A 10 7.30 -3.90 16.44
C ASN A 10 6.62 -3.48 15.14
N GLY A 11 5.29 -3.49 15.12
CA GLY A 11 4.44 -3.35 13.94
C GLY A 11 4.46 -1.97 13.28
N THR A 12 5.63 -1.38 13.13
CA THR A 12 5.89 -0.26 12.22
C THR A 12 5.91 -0.80 10.81
N VAL A 13 4.90 -0.43 10.02
CA VAL A 13 4.89 -0.60 8.57
C VAL A 13 6.11 0.12 8.02
N ASP A 14 7.12 -0.63 7.57
CA ASP A 14 8.30 -0.09 6.87
C ASP A 14 8.08 -0.08 5.35
N LEU A 15 8.89 0.72 4.64
CA LEU A 15 8.75 0.93 3.21
C LEU A 15 8.80 -0.37 2.38
N LEU A 16 9.66 -1.33 2.75
CA LEU A 16 9.80 -2.57 1.99
C LEU A 16 8.60 -3.50 2.21
N SER A 17 8.12 -3.57 3.45
CA SER A 17 6.89 -4.29 3.79
C SER A 17 5.68 -3.69 3.07
N LEU A 18 5.57 -2.36 2.99
CA LEU A 18 4.53 -1.67 2.21
C LEU A 18 4.60 -2.05 0.73
N ILE A 19 5.79 -1.96 0.12
CA ILE A 19 5.98 -2.28 -1.30
C ILE A 19 5.59 -3.74 -1.57
N GLY A 20 6.03 -4.68 -0.73
CA GLY A 20 5.72 -6.10 -0.87
C GLY A 20 4.22 -6.36 -0.81
N SER A 21 3.54 -5.85 0.23
CA SER A 21 2.09 -5.98 0.39
C SER A 21 1.34 -5.35 -0.79
N ALA A 22 1.73 -4.14 -1.20
CA ALA A 22 1.07 -3.42 -2.29
C ALA A 22 1.15 -4.21 -3.61
N ILE A 23 2.31 -4.77 -3.95
CA ILE A 23 2.46 -5.59 -5.17
C ILE A 23 1.55 -6.81 -5.12
N GLU A 24 1.48 -7.51 -3.99
CA GLU A 24 0.62 -8.68 -3.82
C GLU A 24 -0.87 -8.31 -3.98
N GLN A 25 -1.33 -7.24 -3.31
CA GLN A 25 -2.71 -6.79 -3.43
C GLN A 25 -3.06 -6.34 -4.85
N LEU A 26 -2.14 -5.64 -5.54
CA LEU A 26 -2.33 -5.22 -6.94
C LEU A 26 -2.44 -6.43 -7.87
N GLN A 27 -1.58 -7.43 -7.71
CA GLN A 27 -1.64 -8.65 -8.50
C GLN A 27 -2.97 -9.40 -8.29
N GLN A 28 -3.41 -9.54 -7.04
CA GLN A 28 -4.70 -10.16 -6.73
C GLN A 28 -5.87 -9.35 -7.29
N SER A 29 -5.79 -8.01 -7.22
CA SER A 29 -6.82 -7.14 -7.80
C SER A 29 -6.97 -7.35 -9.31
N ILE A 30 -5.86 -7.47 -10.04
CA ILE A 30 -5.87 -7.72 -11.48
C ILE A 30 -6.57 -9.05 -11.79
N GLN A 31 -6.21 -10.12 -11.09
CA GLN A 31 -6.84 -11.44 -11.26
C GLN A 31 -8.35 -11.41 -10.98
N LEU A 32 -8.78 -10.62 -9.99
CA LEU A 32 -10.20 -10.46 -9.66
C LEU A 32 -10.95 -9.67 -10.73
N PHE A 33 -10.35 -8.62 -11.28
CA PHE A 33 -10.91 -7.89 -12.42
C PHE A 33 -11.04 -8.78 -13.66
N GLU A 34 -10.03 -9.60 -13.96
CA GLU A 34 -10.07 -10.58 -15.06
C GLU A 34 -11.15 -11.67 -14.84
N SER A 35 -11.42 -12.01 -13.58
CA SER A 35 -12.45 -12.97 -13.19
C SER A 35 -13.86 -12.35 -13.06
N ALA A 36 -14.03 -11.09 -13.49
CA ALA A 36 -15.26 -10.30 -13.37
C ALA A 36 -15.77 -10.08 -11.93
N ASP A 37 -14.91 -10.24 -10.91
CA ASP A 37 -15.20 -9.88 -9.53
C ASP A 37 -14.61 -8.49 -9.22
N ALA A 38 -15.19 -7.48 -9.85
CA ALA A 38 -14.70 -6.11 -9.75
C ALA A 38 -14.75 -5.57 -8.31
N GLN A 39 -15.77 -5.96 -7.54
CA GLN A 39 -15.93 -5.48 -6.17
C GLN A 39 -14.85 -6.03 -5.25
N ALA A 40 -14.52 -7.33 -5.35
CA ALA A 40 -13.40 -7.88 -4.60
C ALA A 40 -12.06 -7.26 -5.05
N GLY A 41 -11.89 -7.00 -6.35
CA GLY A 41 -10.73 -6.27 -6.88
C GLY A 41 -10.58 -4.88 -6.25
N ALA A 42 -11.64 -4.07 -6.25
CA ALA A 42 -11.63 -2.74 -5.64
C ALA A 42 -11.31 -2.78 -4.13
N GLN A 43 -11.79 -3.78 -3.39
CA GLN A 43 -11.44 -3.97 -1.97
C GLN A 43 -9.95 -4.22 -1.75
N ARG A 44 -9.27 -4.90 -2.68
CA ARG A 44 -7.81 -5.09 -2.64
C ARG A 44 -7.08 -3.76 -2.83
N LEU A 45 -7.51 -2.97 -3.82
CA LEU A 45 -6.94 -1.63 -4.03
C LEU A 45 -7.16 -0.71 -2.82
N ALA A 46 -8.34 -0.76 -2.20
CA ALA A 46 -8.64 -0.01 -0.98
C ALA A 46 -7.72 -0.38 0.19
N THR A 47 -7.28 -1.64 0.27
CA THR A 47 -6.28 -2.06 1.25
C THR A 47 -4.93 -1.39 1.01
N VAL A 48 -4.46 -1.34 -0.25
CA VAL A 48 -3.22 -0.63 -0.60
C VAL A 48 -3.30 0.85 -0.23
N ILE A 49 -4.43 1.52 -0.52
CA ILE A 49 -4.63 2.94 -0.19
C ILE A 49 -4.48 3.15 1.32
N ARG A 50 -5.11 2.30 2.13
CA ARG A 50 -5.03 2.36 3.60
C ARG A 50 -3.60 2.12 4.09
N ASP A 51 -2.91 1.13 3.55
CA ASP A 51 -1.56 0.78 3.96
C ASP A 51 -0.57 1.91 3.62
N ILE A 52 -0.72 2.56 2.47
CA ILE A 52 0.05 3.76 2.13
C ILE A 52 -0.25 4.88 3.14
N GLY A 53 -1.52 5.09 3.49
CA GLY A 53 -1.90 6.10 4.49
C GLY A 53 -1.23 5.86 5.84
N ALA A 54 -1.28 4.62 6.33
CA ALA A 54 -0.64 4.25 7.59
C ALA A 54 0.89 4.41 7.55
N TYR A 55 1.52 4.10 6.42
CA TYR A 55 2.96 4.31 6.25
C TYR A 55 3.34 5.80 6.26
N LEU A 56 2.55 6.65 5.59
CA LEU A 56 2.81 8.09 5.55
C LEU A 56 2.79 8.74 6.94
N GLU A 57 1.98 8.24 7.88
CA GLU A 57 1.96 8.68 9.28
C GLU A 57 3.27 8.40 10.03
N HIS A 58 4.11 7.49 9.51
CA HIS A 58 5.34 7.04 10.14
C HIS A 58 6.59 7.23 9.28
N LEU A 59 6.45 7.87 8.11
CA LEU A 59 7.49 8.02 7.10
C LEU A 59 8.79 8.65 7.64
N ASP A 60 8.68 9.70 8.44
CA ASP A 60 9.86 10.39 9.01
C ASP A 60 10.68 9.49 9.95
N GLY A 61 10.04 8.45 10.50
CA GLY A 61 10.65 7.48 11.40
C GLY A 61 11.25 6.27 10.70
N ASP A 62 11.12 6.12 9.38
CA ASP A 62 11.60 4.93 8.67
C ASP A 62 13.13 4.93 8.52
N PRO A 63 13.85 3.98 9.15
CA PRO A 63 15.31 3.89 9.04
C PRO A 63 15.81 3.65 7.61
N ILE A 64 15.05 2.93 6.77
CA ILE A 64 15.41 2.63 5.39
C ILE A 64 15.41 3.92 4.56
N VAL A 65 14.42 4.78 4.75
CA VAL A 65 14.35 6.08 4.06
C VAL A 65 15.51 6.97 4.48
N GLN A 66 15.82 7.03 5.79
CA GLN A 66 16.94 7.81 6.30
C GLN A 66 18.29 7.33 5.77
N LEU A 67 18.51 6.01 5.71
CA LEU A 67 19.77 5.41 5.25
C LEU A 67 19.96 5.49 3.73
N SER A 68 18.88 5.45 2.96
CA SER A 68 18.93 5.49 1.50
C SER A 68 19.15 6.90 0.92
N GLY A 69 19.04 7.94 1.76
CA GLY A 69 19.10 9.32 1.30
C GLY A 69 17.91 9.73 0.43
N ILE A 70 16.81 8.97 0.49
CA ILE A 70 15.57 9.30 -0.20
C ILE A 70 14.96 10.54 0.47
N SER A 71 14.55 11.51 -0.33
CA SER A 71 13.78 12.66 0.15
C SER A 71 12.40 12.19 0.63
N THR A 72 12.10 12.37 1.91
CA THR A 72 10.80 12.03 2.50
C THR A 72 9.66 12.77 1.81
N SER A 73 9.83 14.06 1.49
CA SER A 73 8.82 14.83 0.76
C SER A 73 8.53 14.23 -0.63
N ASN A 74 9.56 13.90 -1.39
CA ASN A 74 9.37 13.32 -2.73
C ASN A 74 8.73 11.93 -2.67
N LEU A 75 9.08 11.14 -1.65
CA LEU A 75 8.46 9.84 -1.41
C LEU A 75 6.98 9.99 -1.02
N ALA A 76 6.67 10.93 -0.13
CA ALA A 76 5.29 11.23 0.27
C ALA A 76 4.44 11.67 -0.93
N ASP A 77 4.94 12.59 -1.75
CA ASP A 77 4.25 13.05 -2.95
C ASP A 77 3.99 11.90 -3.93
N SER A 78 4.99 11.03 -4.12
CA SER A 78 4.85 9.85 -4.99
C SER A 78 3.80 8.89 -4.47
N LEU A 79 3.77 8.63 -3.16
CA LEU A 79 2.80 7.75 -2.53
C LEU A 79 1.38 8.34 -2.56
N HIS A 80 1.23 9.65 -2.41
CA HIS A 80 -0.05 10.33 -2.58
C HIS A 80 -0.57 10.25 -4.02
N HIS A 81 0.29 10.36 -5.03
CA HIS A 81 -0.11 10.14 -6.42
C HIS A 81 -0.63 8.72 -6.63
N VAL A 82 0.07 7.70 -6.11
CA VAL A 82 -0.40 6.31 -6.16
C VAL A 82 -1.75 6.15 -5.47
N GLN A 83 -1.95 6.73 -4.28
CA GLN A 83 -3.25 6.70 -3.61
C GLN A 83 -4.36 7.33 -4.44
N SER A 84 -4.08 8.47 -5.09
CA SER A 84 -5.04 9.16 -5.96
C SER A 84 -5.43 8.29 -7.16
N ASP A 85 -4.44 7.68 -7.83
CA ASP A 85 -4.68 6.81 -8.98
C ASP A 85 -5.53 5.59 -8.58
N LEU A 86 -5.19 4.93 -7.47
CA LEU A 86 -5.95 3.79 -6.98
C LEU A 86 -7.36 4.19 -6.52
N SER A 87 -7.50 5.36 -5.88
CA SER A 87 -8.81 5.87 -5.45
C SER A 87 -9.73 6.12 -6.63
N SER A 88 -9.20 6.65 -7.74
CA SER A 88 -9.97 6.84 -8.98
C SER A 88 -10.50 5.52 -9.53
N VAL A 89 -9.68 4.46 -9.53
CA VAL A 89 -10.10 3.12 -9.96
C VAL A 89 -11.19 2.56 -9.04
N VAL A 90 -11.02 2.64 -7.72
CA VAL A 90 -12.02 2.18 -6.75
C VAL A 90 -13.35 2.92 -6.93
N GLN A 91 -13.31 4.25 -7.08
CA GLN A 91 -14.51 5.07 -7.30
C GLN A 91 -15.24 4.67 -8.59
N HIS A 92 -14.50 4.38 -9.66
CA HIS A 92 -15.09 3.94 -10.92
C HIS A 92 -15.82 2.59 -10.80
N VAL A 93 -15.30 1.69 -9.96
CA VAL A 93 -15.91 0.37 -9.71
C VAL A 93 -17.13 0.47 -8.80
N GLU A 94 -17.05 1.28 -7.72
CA GLU A 94 -18.14 1.41 -6.74
C GLU A 94 -19.29 2.28 -7.23
N HIS A 95 -18.96 3.31 -8.00
CA HIS A 95 -19.92 4.23 -8.61
C HIS A 95 -19.64 4.27 -10.11
N PRO A 96 -20.02 3.22 -10.86
CA PRO A 96 -20.04 3.28 -12.31
C PRO A 96 -21.15 4.27 -12.69
N ALA A 97 -20.82 5.56 -12.72
CA ALA A 97 -21.77 6.57 -13.12
C ALA A 97 -22.28 6.22 -14.52
N MET A 98 -23.61 6.19 -14.63
CA MET A 98 -24.39 5.81 -15.80
C MET A 98 -23.75 6.29 -17.12
N GLY A 99 -23.27 5.33 -17.90
CA GLY A 99 -22.99 5.45 -19.33
C GLY A 99 -23.92 4.55 -20.11
#